data_AF-A0A183AIU1-F1
#
_entry.id   AF-A0A183AIU1-F1
#
_cell.length_a   1.000
_cell.length_b   1.000
_cell.length_c   1.000
_cell.angle_alpha   90.00
_cell.angle_beta   90.00
_cell.angle_gamma   90.00
#
_symmetry.space_group_name_H-M   'P 1'
#
loop_
_entity.id
_entity.type
_entity.pdbx_description
1 polymer ?
#
loop_
_entity_poly.entity_id
_entity_poly.type
_entity_poly.pdbx_seq_one_letter_code
_entity_poly.pdbx_strand_id
1 'polypeptide(L)' 'LESVLGNGLDSFLIIRGIADYVEGRQGTQWQPYAALAAASFMKAVIMELPPVLIQDD' A
#
# COMPACT_ATOMS: atom_id res chain seq x y z
N LEU A 1 -6.86 -0.50 9.96
CA LEU A 1 -6.69 0.96 10.07
C LEU A 1 -6.58 1.34 11.54
N GLU A 2 -7.51 0.88 12.38
CA GLU A 2 -7.44 1.01 13.85
C GLU A 2 -6.06 0.69 14.45
N SER A 3 -5.42 -0.42 14.05
CA SER A 3 -4.08 -0.77 14.55
C SER A 3 -2.97 0.18 14.10
N VAL A 4 -3.14 0.88 12.98
CA VAL A 4 -2.18 1.89 12.49
C VAL A 4 -2.37 3.18 13.27
N LEU A 5 -3.63 3.61 13.44
CA LEU A 5 -3.99 4.82 14.18
C LEU A 5 -3.66 4.71 15.69
N GLY A 6 -3.79 3.52 16.28
CA GLY A 6 -3.51 3.29 17.71
C GLY A 6 -2.03 3.17 18.08
N ASN A 7 -1.11 3.11 17.10
CA ASN A 7 0.32 2.89 17.34
C ASN A 7 1.15 4.19 17.33
N GLY A 8 0.50 5.37 17.30
CA GLY A 8 1.20 6.67 17.20
C GLY A 8 1.92 6.90 15.86
N LEU A 9 1.53 6.16 14.81
CA LEU A 9 1.98 6.39 13.44
C LEU A 9 1.10 7.46 12.79
N ASP A 10 1.58 8.70 12.81
CA ASP A 10 0.82 9.86 12.33
C ASP A 10 0.96 10.11 10.81
N SER A 11 1.97 9.49 10.19
CA SER A 11 2.24 9.64 8.76
C SER A 11 2.24 8.27 8.08
N PHE A 12 1.23 8.03 7.26
CA PHE A 12 1.09 6.80 6.48
C PHE A 12 0.38 7.04 5.15
N LEU A 13 0.66 6.18 4.18
CA LEU A 13 -0.03 6.12 2.90
C LEU A 13 -0.68 4.73 2.73
N ILE A 14 -1.93 4.70 2.31
CA ILE A 14 -2.64 3.45 2.00
C ILE A 14 -2.67 3.25 0.48
N ILE A 15 -2.11 2.14 0.01
CA ILE A 15 -2.17 1.72 -1.39
C ILE A 15 -3.02 0.44 -1.46
N ARG A 16 -4.04 0.43 -2.34
CA ARG A 16 -4.94 -0.72 -2.54
C ARG A 16 -5.12 -1.00 -4.03
N GLY A 17 -5.04 -2.28 -4.40
CA GLY A 17 -5.50 -2.76 -5.69
C GLY A 17 -6.97 -3.12 -5.62
N ILE A 18 -7.71 -2.88 -6.70
CA ILE A 18 -9.12 -3.27 -6.81
C ILE A 18 -9.17 -4.65 -7.45
N ALA A 19 -9.68 -5.63 -6.70
CA ALA A 19 -9.83 -7.02 -7.15
C ALA A 19 -11.28 -7.38 -7.44
N ASP A 20 -12.22 -6.76 -6.73
CA ASP A 20 -13.65 -7.09 -6.75
C ASP A 20 -14.48 -5.81 -6.66
N TYR A 21 -15.68 -5.86 -7.21
CA TYR A 21 -16.68 -4.79 -7.16
C TYR A 21 -17.89 -5.19 -6.31
N VAL A 22 -18.72 -4.22 -5.92
CA VAL A 22 -19.88 -4.39 -5.03
C VAL A 22 -20.84 -5.51 -5.48
N GLU A 23 -20.93 -5.78 -6.79
CA GLU A 23 -21.78 -6.82 -7.36
C GLU A 23 -21.20 -8.25 -7.25
N GLY A 24 -20.08 -8.42 -6.54
CA GLY A 24 -19.78 -9.66 -5.83
C GLY A 24 -19.63 -10.91 -6.71
N ARG A 25 -19.06 -10.80 -7.91
CA ARG A 25 -18.44 -12.00 -8.51
C ARG A 25 -17.16 -12.25 -7.74
N GLN A 26 -17.22 -13.08 -6.70
CA GLN A 26 -16.11 -13.51 -5.83
C GLN A 26 -15.07 -14.35 -6.60
N GLY A 27 -14.55 -13.81 -7.70
CA GLY A 27 -13.49 -14.42 -8.48
C GLY A 27 -12.16 -14.07 -7.85
N THR A 28 -11.68 -14.90 -6.94
CA THR A 28 -10.36 -14.73 -6.27
C THR A 28 -9.19 -14.61 -7.25
N GLN A 29 -9.39 -14.95 -8.52
CA GLN A 29 -8.44 -14.81 -9.62
C GLN A 29 -7.86 -13.40 -9.79
N TRP A 30 -8.62 -12.33 -9.49
CA TRP A 30 -8.15 -10.94 -9.68
C TRP A 30 -7.35 -10.41 -8.48
N GLN A 31 -7.49 -11.03 -7.31
CA GLN A 31 -6.77 -10.65 -6.09
C GLN A 31 -5.25 -10.68 -6.24
N PRO A 32 -4.60 -11.71 -6.83
CA PRO A 32 -3.15 -11.68 -7.03
C PRO A 32 -2.70 -10.58 -8.00
N TYR A 33 -3.47 -10.30 -9.05
CA TYR A 33 -3.14 -9.21 -9.98
C TYR A 33 -3.27 -7.83 -9.31
N ALA A 34 -4.35 -7.61 -8.56
CA ALA A 34 -4.56 -6.38 -7.81
C ALA A 34 -3.48 -6.18 -6.73
N ALA A 35 -3.08 -7.24 -6.03
CA ALA A 35 -2.00 -7.22 -5.05
C ALA A 35 -0.65 -6.88 -5.71
N LEU A 36 -0.34 -7.51 -6.85
CA LEU A 36 0.88 -7.24 -7.61
C LEU A 36 0.92 -5.78 -8.09
N ALA A 37 -0.19 -5.26 -8.61
CA ALA A 37 -0.29 -3.87 -9.05
C ALA A 37 -0.02 -2.90 -7.89
N ALA A 38 -0.67 -3.10 -6.74
CA ALA A 38 -0.45 -2.28 -5.53
C ALA A 38 1.01 -2.34 -5.05
N ALA A 39 1.61 -3.53 -5.01
CA ALA A 39 3.00 -3.71 -4.60
C ALA A 39 3.99 -3.06 -5.58
N SER A 40 3.74 -3.17 -6.89
CA SER A 40 4.57 -2.54 -7.91
C SER A 40 4.53 -1.01 -7.83
N PHE A 41 3.35 -0.44 -7.57
CA PHE A 41 3.19 0.99 -7.35
C PHE A 41 3.92 1.45 -6.09
N MET A 42 3.76 0.72 -4.97
CA MET A 42 4.51 0.99 -3.74
C MET A 42 6.03 0.97 -3.99
N LYS A 43 6.53 0.00 -4.75
CA LYS A 43 7.96 -0.06 -5.11
C LYS A 43 8.39 1.18 -5.88
N ALA A 44 7.61 1.63 -6.87
CA ALA A 44 7.91 2.82 -7.64
C ALA A 44 7.94 4.08 -6.75
N VAL A 45 6.96 4.23 -5.86
CA VAL A 45 6.93 5.34 -4.88
C VAL A 45 8.20 5.35 -4.03
N ILE A 46 8.61 4.19 -3.48
CA ILE A 46 9.81 4.10 -2.65
C ILE A 46 11.07 4.48 -3.44
N MET A 47 11.15 4.09 -4.72
CA MET A 47 12.30 4.41 -5.57
C MET A 47 12.39 5.90 -5.94
N GLU A 48 11.25 6.61 -5.93
CA GLU A 48 11.19 8.06 -6.15
C GLU A 48 11.42 8.89 -4.88
N LEU A 49 11.34 8.27 -3.68
CA LEU A 49 11.58 8.99 -2.44
C LEU A 49 13.05 9.40 -2.34
N PRO A 50 13.34 10.65 -1.94
CA PRO A 50 14.72 11.07 -1.70
C PRO A 50 15.32 10.22 -0.59
N PRO A 51 16.64 9.95 -0.64
CA PRO A 51 17.31 9.27 0.45
C PRO A 51 17.14 10.09 1.73
N VAL A 52 16.71 9.42 2.79
CA VAL A 52 16.67 10.05 4.11
C VAL A 52 18.12 10.27 4.54
N LEU A 53 18.52 11.53 4.61
CA LEU A 53 19.77 11.90 5.29
C LEU A 53 19.53 11.67 6.78
N ILE A 54 20.08 10.57 7.30
CA ILE A 54 20.15 10.35 8.74
C ILE A 54 21.15 11.38 9.25
N GLN A 55 20.68 12.38 10.01
CA GLN A 55 21.56 13.26 10.76
C GLN A 55 22.02 12.47 11.99
N ASP A 56 23.30 12.08 12.00
CA ASP A 56 23.97 11.54 13.18
C ASP A 56 24.29 12.72 14.11
N ASP A 57 23.37 13.04 15.03
CA ASP A 57 23.63 13.93 16.18
C ASP A 57 24.24 13.15 17.37
#